data_AF-A0A4T0FHX4-F1
#
_entry.id   AF-A0A4T0FHX4-F1
#
_cell.length_a   1.000
_cell.length_b   1.000
_cell.length_c   1.000
_cell.angle_alpha   90.00
_cell.angle_beta   90.00
_cell.angle_gamma   90.00
#
_symmetry.space_group_name_H-M   'P 1'
#
loop_
_entity.id
_entity.type
_entity.pdbx_description
1 polymer ?
#
loop_
_entity_poly.entity_id
_entity_poly.type
_entity_poly.pdbx_seq_one_letter_code
_entity_poly.pdbx_strand_id
1 'polypeptide(L)'
;MSLLLLHQPHLSADLLELDIQRDIWKAHNKYYSADVPTQIHSILGVDEVRWDDVAALVILFDKSFELEELEELQEVLDKVQEHSDSIEVKLAVGFNSASNADDDLDAHFIAHDVEYIDANSDEQGGLDRVVDSLSTVMWEGMKPRKEEDTEEGTEQAKLNTANPSNPLNSFDDDFDDLLNADDPGDLSSLLAQLNTMSMKVRSIDNIQERHDMAAKFADDLASFIPSSDQDDQIH
;
A
#
# COMPACT_ATOMS: atom_id res chain seq x y z
N MET A 1 22.01 -9.31 7.60
CA MET A 1 21.03 -8.82 6.60
C MET A 1 20.91 -7.31 6.65
N SER A 2 20.79 -6.66 5.49
CA SER A 2 20.77 -5.20 5.35
C SER A 2 19.73 -4.73 4.32
N LEU A 3 19.33 -3.47 4.44
CA LEU A 3 18.55 -2.74 3.45
C LEU A 3 19.50 -1.99 2.51
N LEU A 4 19.38 -2.21 1.22
CA LEU A 4 20.12 -1.47 0.20
C LEU A 4 19.21 -0.42 -0.45
N LEU A 5 19.62 0.84 -0.42
CA LEU A 5 19.01 1.90 -1.21
C LEU A 5 19.95 2.29 -2.35
N LEU A 6 19.46 2.16 -3.57
CA LEU A 6 20.12 2.65 -4.77
C LEU A 6 19.41 3.92 -5.21
N HIS A 7 20.16 4.97 -5.55
CA HIS A 7 19.58 6.20 -6.06
C HIS A 7 20.27 6.69 -7.34
N GLN A 8 19.52 7.36 -8.20
CA GLN A 8 20.11 8.07 -9.33
C GLN A 8 20.99 9.25 -8.85
N PRO A 9 22.11 9.57 -9.53
CA PRO A 9 23.01 10.64 -9.14
C PRO A 9 22.36 12.03 -9.14
N HIS A 10 21.29 12.19 -9.92
CA HIS A 10 20.61 13.47 -10.14
C HIS A 10 19.47 13.73 -9.15
N LEU A 11 19.04 12.71 -8.38
CA LEU A 11 18.12 12.95 -7.27
C LEU A 11 18.84 13.86 -6.26
N SER A 12 18.25 15.03 -6.00
CA SER A 12 18.88 16.07 -5.16
C SER A 12 19.37 15.47 -3.86
N ALA A 13 20.64 15.72 -3.53
CA ALA A 13 21.25 15.33 -2.27
C ALA A 13 20.42 15.80 -1.06
N ASP A 14 19.62 16.86 -1.19
CA ASP A 14 18.74 17.37 -0.13
C ASP A 14 17.64 16.37 0.30
N LEU A 15 17.13 15.54 -0.63
CA LEU A 15 16.16 14.47 -0.30
C LEU A 15 16.84 13.33 0.48
N LEU A 16 18.14 13.15 0.25
CA LEU A 16 18.96 12.14 0.88
C LEU A 16 19.51 12.65 2.23
N GLU A 17 19.84 13.94 2.36
CA GLU A 17 20.54 14.50 3.53
C GLU A 17 19.73 14.52 4.85
N LEU A 18 18.41 14.36 4.81
CA LEU A 18 17.56 14.58 6.00
C LEU A 18 17.42 13.37 6.96
N ASP A 19 17.77 12.14 6.56
CA ASP A 19 17.75 10.98 7.49
C ASP A 19 18.82 9.89 7.20
N ILE A 20 19.71 10.10 6.21
CA ILE A 20 20.70 9.10 5.71
C ILE A 20 22.02 9.08 6.48
N GLN A 21 22.23 9.97 7.45
CA GLN A 21 23.38 9.83 8.37
C GLN A 21 23.27 8.64 9.33
N ARG A 22 22.23 7.81 9.20
CA ARG A 22 22.07 6.60 9.99
C ARG A 22 22.45 5.40 9.13
N ASP A 23 23.58 4.78 9.46
CA ASP A 23 23.96 3.43 9.02
C ASP A 23 22.93 2.35 9.43
N ILE A 24 21.90 2.74 10.22
CA ILE A 24 20.89 1.86 10.80
C ILE A 24 19.51 2.53 10.69
N TRP A 25 18.62 1.92 9.91
CA TRP A 25 17.19 2.22 9.91
C TRP A 25 16.48 1.46 11.04
N LYS A 26 15.55 2.12 11.74
CA LYS A 26 14.75 1.47 12.79
C LYS A 26 13.41 1.00 12.24
N ALA A 27 13.38 -0.24 11.77
CA ALA A 27 12.14 -0.90 11.39
C ALA A 27 11.25 -1.06 12.63
N HIS A 28 10.03 -0.54 12.58
CA HIS A 28 9.07 -0.67 13.67
C HIS A 28 7.67 -0.83 13.09
N ASN A 29 6.96 -1.86 13.55
CA ASN A 29 5.55 -2.04 13.24
C ASN A 29 4.78 -2.53 14.48
N LYS A 30 3.53 -2.96 14.28
CA LYS A 30 2.69 -3.46 15.38
C LYS A 30 3.23 -4.75 16.01
N TYR A 31 4.05 -5.51 15.30
CA TYR A 31 4.50 -6.85 15.67
C TYR A 31 5.94 -6.87 16.20
N TYR A 32 6.83 -6.06 15.63
CA TYR A 32 8.26 -6.08 15.97
C TYR A 32 8.94 -4.71 15.87
N SER A 33 10.15 -4.65 16.43
CA SER A 33 11.15 -3.62 16.16
C SER A 33 12.49 -4.26 15.81
N ALA A 34 13.23 -3.69 14.86
CA ALA A 34 14.57 -4.12 14.48
C ALA A 34 15.47 -2.92 14.12
N ASP A 35 16.75 -3.05 14.42
CA ASP A 35 17.80 -2.15 13.95
C ASP A 35 18.37 -2.75 12.66
N VAL A 36 18.07 -2.14 11.52
CA VAL A 36 18.38 -2.66 10.18
C VAL A 36 19.58 -1.91 9.60
N PRO A 37 20.74 -2.56 9.41
CA PRO A 37 21.88 -1.96 8.71
C PRO A 37 21.46 -1.48 7.33
N THR A 38 21.80 -0.25 6.98
CA THR A 38 21.41 0.37 5.71
C THR A 38 22.64 0.68 4.88
N GLN A 39 22.64 0.22 3.63
CA GLN A 39 23.66 0.51 2.61
C GLN A 39 23.04 1.48 1.61
N ILE A 40 23.72 2.58 1.31
CA ILE A 40 23.20 3.61 0.41
C ILE A 40 24.25 3.86 -0.65
N HIS A 41 23.87 3.57 -1.89
CA HIS A 41 24.76 3.67 -3.03
C HIS A 41 24.07 4.43 -4.16
N SER A 42 24.88 5.10 -4.99
CA SER A 42 24.44 5.53 -6.30
C SER A 42 24.34 4.31 -7.21
N ILE A 43 23.44 4.34 -8.20
CA ILE A 43 23.38 3.31 -9.25
C ILE A 43 24.73 3.13 -9.97
N LEU A 44 25.53 4.21 -10.06
CA LEU A 44 26.88 4.15 -10.65
C LEU A 44 27.91 3.42 -9.78
N GLY A 45 27.60 3.21 -8.51
CA GLY A 45 28.44 2.51 -7.52
C GLY A 45 27.94 1.10 -7.20
N VAL A 46 27.14 0.50 -8.09
CA VAL A 46 26.52 -0.81 -7.88
C VAL A 46 27.55 -1.94 -7.71
N ASP A 47 28.71 -1.81 -8.34
CA ASP A 47 29.81 -2.78 -8.23
C ASP A 47 30.46 -2.84 -6.83
N GLU A 48 30.28 -1.79 -6.02
CA GLU A 48 30.84 -1.71 -4.67
C GLU A 48 29.93 -2.38 -3.62
N VAL A 49 28.70 -2.74 -4.02
CA VAL A 49 27.68 -3.31 -3.15
C VAL A 49 28.03 -4.76 -2.77
N ARG A 50 27.84 -5.09 -1.49
CA ARG A 50 27.95 -6.46 -0.99
C ARG A 50 26.59 -7.15 -1.01
N TRP A 51 26.26 -7.74 -2.15
CA TRP A 51 24.96 -8.36 -2.42
C TRP A 51 24.61 -9.53 -1.49
N ASP A 52 25.60 -10.28 -1.01
CA ASP A 52 25.39 -11.45 -0.14
C ASP A 52 24.69 -11.12 1.19
N ASP A 53 24.76 -9.85 1.63
CA ASP A 53 24.18 -9.38 2.90
C ASP A 53 22.88 -8.57 2.71
N VAL A 54 22.37 -8.44 1.48
CA VAL A 54 21.19 -7.61 1.16
C VAL A 54 19.92 -8.45 1.24
N ALA A 55 19.02 -8.11 2.16
CA ALA A 55 17.72 -8.78 2.31
C ALA A 55 16.59 -8.01 1.61
N ALA A 56 16.73 -6.70 1.46
CA ALA A 56 15.78 -5.88 0.71
C ALA A 56 16.50 -4.80 -0.10
N LEU A 57 15.95 -4.50 -1.26
CA LEU A 57 16.43 -3.49 -2.19
C LEU A 57 15.34 -2.47 -2.48
N VAL A 58 15.70 -1.19 -2.45
CA VAL A 58 14.87 -0.08 -2.91
C VAL A 58 15.66 0.75 -3.91
N ILE A 59 15.18 0.83 -5.15
CA ILE A 59 15.74 1.66 -6.22
C ILE A 59 14.93 2.96 -6.30
N LEU A 60 15.59 4.10 -6.08
CA LEU A 60 15.00 5.43 -6.15
C LEU A 60 15.38 6.08 -7.48
N PHE A 61 14.40 6.46 -8.29
CA PHE A 61 14.64 7.09 -9.58
C PHE A 61 13.62 8.19 -9.90
N ASP A 62 13.99 9.08 -10.80
CA ASP A 62 13.16 10.18 -11.28
C ASP A 62 12.44 9.75 -12.56
N LYS A 63 11.10 9.77 -12.54
CA LYS A 63 10.23 9.37 -13.66
C LYS A 63 10.34 10.29 -14.87
N SER A 64 10.96 11.47 -14.71
CA SER A 64 11.14 12.40 -15.83
C SER A 64 12.19 11.96 -16.85
N PHE A 65 13.01 10.95 -16.52
CA PHE A 65 13.96 10.33 -17.45
C PHE A 65 13.31 9.15 -18.19
N GLU A 66 13.55 9.06 -19.49
CA GLU A 66 13.07 7.93 -20.29
C GLU A 66 13.86 6.66 -19.93
N LEU A 67 13.20 5.50 -19.86
CA LEU A 67 13.85 4.22 -19.55
C LEU A 67 15.05 3.92 -20.47
N GLU A 68 14.95 4.32 -21.74
CA GLU A 68 16.00 4.14 -22.75
C GLU A 68 17.27 4.95 -22.45
N GLU A 69 17.15 6.03 -21.66
CA GLU A 69 18.27 6.85 -21.21
C GLU A 69 18.94 6.30 -19.95
N LEU A 70 18.41 5.21 -19.38
CA LEU A 70 18.88 4.61 -18.13
C LEU A 70 19.63 3.29 -18.38
N GLU A 71 20.66 3.32 -19.24
CA GLU A 71 21.54 2.17 -19.47
C GLU A 71 22.11 1.63 -18.15
N GLU A 72 22.42 2.53 -17.20
CA GLU A 72 22.94 2.15 -15.89
C GLU A 72 21.89 1.47 -14.99
N LEU A 73 20.60 1.80 -15.18
CA LEU A 73 19.52 1.10 -14.48
C LEU A 73 19.41 -0.35 -14.96
N GLN A 74 19.59 -0.60 -16.27
CA GLN A 74 19.58 -1.95 -16.80
C GLN A 74 20.71 -2.80 -16.20
N GLU A 75 21.92 -2.24 -16.05
CA GLU A 75 23.03 -2.93 -15.39
C GLU A 75 22.71 -3.27 -13.93
N VAL A 76 22.04 -2.36 -13.21
CA VAL A 76 21.54 -2.64 -11.85
C VAL A 76 20.52 -3.77 -11.87
N LEU A 77 19.54 -3.75 -12.78
CA LEU A 77 18.50 -4.80 -12.85
C LEU A 77 19.09 -6.17 -13.18
N ASP A 78 20.09 -6.23 -14.07
CA ASP A 78 20.82 -7.45 -14.38
C ASP A 78 21.51 -8.00 -13.11
N LYS A 79 22.16 -7.12 -12.32
CA LYS A 79 22.77 -7.49 -11.03
C LYS A 79 21.75 -7.98 -10.01
N VAL A 80 20.60 -7.32 -9.92
CA VAL A 80 19.50 -7.75 -9.03
C VAL A 80 19.02 -9.14 -9.41
N GLN A 81 18.92 -9.43 -10.70
CA GLN A 81 18.53 -10.75 -11.19
C GLN A 81 19.57 -11.83 -10.87
N GLU A 82 20.87 -11.52 -10.98
CA GLU A 82 21.96 -12.40 -10.56
C GLU A 82 21.87 -12.78 -9.06
N HIS A 83 21.38 -11.87 -8.23
CA HIS A 83 21.23 -12.02 -6.78
C HIS A 83 19.77 -12.19 -6.32
N SER A 84 18.88 -12.59 -7.24
CA SER A 84 17.44 -12.63 -6.99
C SER A 84 17.03 -13.53 -5.81
N ASP A 85 17.76 -14.63 -5.60
CA ASP A 85 17.47 -15.62 -4.55
C ASP A 85 17.82 -15.14 -3.13
N SER A 86 18.68 -14.11 -2.99
CA SER A 86 19.09 -13.59 -1.67
C SER A 86 18.25 -12.40 -1.20
N ILE A 87 17.53 -11.73 -2.10
CA ILE A 87 16.77 -10.52 -1.82
C ILE A 87 15.29 -10.87 -1.70
N GLU A 88 14.71 -10.69 -0.51
CA GLU A 88 13.31 -11.02 -0.22
C GLU A 88 12.34 -10.00 -0.84
N VAL A 89 12.72 -8.72 -0.86
CA VAL A 89 11.87 -7.61 -1.35
C VAL A 89 12.68 -6.70 -2.27
N LYS A 90 12.17 -6.47 -3.47
CA LYS A 90 12.81 -5.64 -4.51
C LYS A 90 11.80 -4.59 -4.99
N LEU A 91 12.07 -3.33 -4.69
CA LEU A 91 11.17 -2.22 -4.99
C LEU A 91 11.86 -1.21 -5.91
N ALA A 92 11.13 -0.68 -6.88
CA ALA A 92 11.52 0.47 -7.67
C ALA A 92 10.53 1.61 -7.39
N VAL A 93 11.03 2.69 -6.80
CA VAL A 93 10.23 3.84 -6.36
C VAL A 93 10.51 5.02 -7.28
N GLY A 94 9.51 5.37 -8.08
CA GLY A 94 9.56 6.51 -8.98
C GLY A 94 9.09 7.80 -8.30
N PHE A 95 9.86 8.88 -8.45
CA PHE A 95 9.47 10.23 -8.04
C PHE A 95 9.10 11.09 -9.25
N ASN A 96 8.39 12.20 -9.00
CA ASN A 96 7.84 13.14 -9.97
C ASN A 96 6.68 12.59 -10.81
N SER A 97 5.54 13.28 -10.80
CA SER A 97 4.33 12.88 -11.55
C SER A 97 4.39 13.17 -13.07
N ALA A 98 5.59 13.30 -13.63
CA ALA A 98 5.77 13.70 -15.02
C ALA A 98 5.72 12.47 -15.94
N SER A 99 4.51 12.00 -16.28
CA SER A 99 4.10 11.33 -17.54
C SER A 99 3.07 10.21 -17.33
N ASN A 100 2.30 9.90 -18.38
CA ASN A 100 1.29 8.83 -18.45
C ASN A 100 1.90 7.46 -18.80
N ALA A 101 3.17 7.21 -18.45
CA ALA A 101 3.92 6.03 -18.89
C ALA A 101 4.00 4.92 -17.81
N ASP A 102 3.12 4.97 -16.80
CA ASP A 102 3.19 4.10 -15.63
C ASP A 102 3.03 2.61 -15.97
N ASP A 103 2.20 2.27 -16.95
CA ASP A 103 1.97 0.88 -17.38
C ASP A 103 3.24 0.26 -17.99
N ASP A 104 4.03 1.04 -18.74
CA ASP A 104 5.27 0.54 -19.37
C ASP A 104 6.38 0.34 -18.32
N LEU A 105 6.44 1.22 -17.30
CA LEU A 105 7.37 1.10 -16.18
C LEU A 105 7.08 -0.14 -15.34
N ASP A 106 5.82 -0.36 -14.97
CA ASP A 106 5.41 -1.52 -14.17
C ASP A 106 5.76 -2.83 -14.89
N ALA A 107 5.41 -2.94 -16.18
CA ALA A 107 5.75 -4.10 -16.99
C ALA A 107 7.28 -4.34 -17.09
N HIS A 108 8.07 -3.26 -17.18
CA HIS A 108 9.53 -3.33 -17.25
C HIS A 108 10.16 -3.86 -15.95
N PHE A 109 9.75 -3.33 -14.79
CA PHE A 109 10.28 -3.78 -13.49
C PHE A 109 9.80 -5.18 -13.11
N ILE A 110 8.53 -5.51 -13.40
CA ILE A 110 8.00 -6.86 -13.18
C ILE A 110 8.78 -7.92 -13.97
N ALA A 111 9.23 -7.61 -15.19
CA ALA A 111 10.06 -8.51 -15.98
C ALA A 111 11.39 -8.88 -15.29
N HIS A 112 11.85 -8.05 -14.35
CA HIS A 112 13.06 -8.23 -13.55
C HIS A 112 12.77 -8.66 -12.11
N ASP A 113 11.52 -9.07 -11.79
CA ASP A 113 11.07 -9.43 -10.45
C ASP A 113 11.21 -8.27 -9.45
N VAL A 114 10.97 -7.03 -9.91
CA VAL A 114 10.98 -5.81 -9.09
C VAL A 114 9.58 -5.20 -9.10
N GLU A 115 9.04 -4.88 -7.92
CA GLU A 115 7.74 -4.20 -7.78
C GLU A 115 7.93 -2.69 -8.02
N TYR A 116 7.19 -2.12 -8.97
CA TYR A 116 7.18 -0.68 -9.20
C TYR A 116 6.15 0.02 -8.29
N ILE A 117 6.56 1.13 -7.69
CA ILE A 117 5.71 1.98 -6.84
C ILE A 117 5.91 3.44 -7.27
N ASP A 118 4.83 4.11 -7.66
CA ASP A 118 4.86 5.57 -7.79
C ASP A 118 4.71 6.21 -6.41
N ALA A 119 5.73 6.93 -5.95
CA ALA A 119 5.74 7.61 -4.67
C ALA A 119 4.59 8.62 -4.50
N ASN A 120 4.03 9.14 -5.60
CA ASN A 120 2.97 10.14 -5.61
C ASN A 120 1.58 9.55 -5.93
N SER A 121 1.46 8.23 -6.11
CA SER A 121 0.18 7.59 -6.42
C SER A 121 -0.62 7.32 -5.14
N ASP A 122 -1.76 8.00 -5.02
CA ASP A 122 -2.74 7.73 -3.95
C ASP A 122 -3.41 6.36 -4.13
N GLU A 123 -3.53 5.87 -5.37
CA GLU A 123 -4.22 4.61 -5.68
C GLU A 123 -3.40 3.38 -5.28
N GLN A 124 -2.08 3.44 -5.43
CA GLN A 124 -1.15 2.37 -5.07
C GLN A 124 -0.66 2.45 -3.61
N GLY A 125 -1.07 3.49 -2.87
CA GLY A 125 -0.63 3.74 -1.50
C GLY A 125 0.75 4.40 -1.39
N GLY A 126 1.37 4.78 -2.51
CA GLY A 126 2.61 5.54 -2.56
C GLY A 126 3.72 5.04 -1.62
N LEU A 127 4.28 5.94 -0.81
CA LEU A 127 5.35 5.57 0.13
C LEU A 127 4.89 4.65 1.27
N ASP A 128 3.61 4.64 1.64
CA ASP A 128 3.11 3.71 2.65
C ASP A 128 3.23 2.26 2.17
N ARG A 129 3.05 2.02 0.86
CA ARG A 129 3.28 0.71 0.24
C ARG A 129 4.72 0.24 0.37
N VAL A 130 5.69 1.14 0.25
CA VAL A 130 7.12 0.83 0.45
C VAL A 130 7.37 0.35 1.88
N VAL A 131 6.82 1.07 2.86
CA VAL A 131 6.95 0.72 4.28
C VAL A 131 6.29 -0.63 4.57
N ASP A 132 5.09 -0.86 4.02
CA ASP A 132 4.38 -2.12 4.17
C ASP A 132 5.17 -3.29 3.59
N SER A 133 5.69 -3.17 2.37
CA SER A 133 6.52 -4.20 1.73
C SER A 133 7.79 -4.47 2.54
N LEU A 134 8.52 -3.44 2.99
CA LEU A 134 9.69 -3.60 3.86
C LEU A 134 9.36 -4.20 5.24
N SER A 135 8.13 -4.03 5.71
CA SER A 135 7.68 -4.61 6.98
C SER A 135 7.53 -6.13 6.94
N THR A 136 7.42 -6.71 5.74
CA THR A 136 7.30 -8.16 5.53
C THR A 136 8.63 -8.91 5.61
N VAL A 137 9.75 -8.19 5.45
CA VAL A 137 11.10 -8.76 5.46
C VAL A 137 11.47 -9.25 6.85
N MET A 138 12.06 -10.44 6.94
CA MET A 138 12.45 -11.05 8.21
C MET A 138 13.86 -10.63 8.66
N TRP A 139 13.97 -9.42 9.21
CA TRP A 139 15.21 -8.83 9.70
C TRP A 139 15.90 -9.63 10.84
N GLU A 140 17.23 -9.67 10.79
CA GLU A 140 18.03 -10.18 11.90
C GLU A 140 17.90 -9.29 13.15
N GLY A 141 17.72 -9.90 14.31
CA GLY A 141 17.62 -9.17 15.59
C GLY A 141 16.23 -8.56 15.88
N MET A 142 15.20 -8.92 15.11
CA MET A 142 13.80 -8.60 15.43
C MET A 142 13.45 -8.93 16.87
N LYS A 143 12.93 -7.93 17.59
CA LYS A 143 12.36 -8.10 18.92
C LYS A 143 10.84 -7.99 18.83
N PRO A 144 10.08 -8.97 19.33
CA PRO A 144 8.63 -8.84 19.41
C PRO A 144 8.29 -7.66 20.31
N ARG A 145 7.36 -6.83 19.87
CA ARG A 145 6.89 -5.70 20.67
C ARG A 145 6.12 -6.27 21.87
N LYS A 146 6.67 -6.13 23.07
CA LYS A 146 5.90 -6.43 24.28
C LYS A 146 4.82 -5.37 24.42
N GLU A 147 3.58 -5.78 24.64
CA GLU A 147 2.42 -4.88 24.83
C GLU A 147 2.57 -3.93 26.03
N GLU A 148 3.60 -4.15 26.87
CA GLU A 148 3.83 -3.46 28.15
C GLU A 148 4.25 -1.98 28.04
N ASP A 149 4.66 -1.49 26.87
CA ASP A 149 5.04 -0.06 26.69
C ASP A 149 3.91 0.81 26.08
N THR A 150 2.66 0.32 26.07
CA THR A 150 1.48 1.10 25.64
C THR A 150 0.92 1.98 26.77
N GLU A 151 1.77 2.61 27.60
CA GLU A 151 1.33 3.57 28.63
C GLU A 151 1.74 5.03 28.35
N GLU A 152 2.61 5.32 27.36
CA GLU A 152 3.01 6.70 27.04
C GLU A 152 2.41 7.19 25.71
N GLY A 153 1.10 7.47 25.73
CA GLY A 153 0.41 8.09 24.59
C GLY A 153 -0.91 8.80 24.92
N THR A 154 -1.28 8.89 26.20
CA THR A 154 -2.60 9.41 26.61
C THR A 154 -2.50 10.43 27.75
N GLU A 155 -1.65 11.45 27.59
CA GLU A 155 -1.63 12.66 28.45
C GLU A 155 -1.89 13.97 27.69
N GLN A 156 -2.73 13.95 26.65
CA GLN A 156 -3.38 15.18 26.13
C GLN A 156 -4.91 15.06 25.98
N ALA A 157 -5.56 14.19 26.75
CA ALA A 157 -7.02 14.14 26.80
C ALA A 157 -7.56 13.92 28.23
N LYS A 158 -7.15 14.77 29.18
CA LYS A 158 -7.83 14.91 30.48
C LYS A 158 -8.09 16.38 30.82
N LEU A 159 -9.06 16.95 30.10
CA LEU A 159 -9.94 18.00 30.61
C LEU A 159 -11.24 17.95 29.80
N ASN A 160 -12.05 16.93 30.08
CA ASN A 160 -13.51 16.96 29.97
C ASN A 160 -14.07 15.66 30.57
N THR A 161 -13.96 15.57 31.90
CA THR A 161 -14.75 14.62 32.68
C THR A 161 -16.09 15.29 32.98
N ALA A 162 -17.09 15.04 32.13
CA ALA A 162 -18.49 15.21 32.48
C ALA A 162 -19.22 13.90 32.19
N ASN A 163 -19.61 13.27 33.31
CA ASN A 163 -20.57 12.22 33.60
C ASN A 163 -21.31 11.45 32.46
N PRO A 164 -21.61 10.16 32.72
CA PRO A 164 -22.13 9.22 31.73
C PRO A 164 -23.66 9.27 31.64
N SER A 165 -24.14 9.21 30.41
CA SER A 165 -25.48 8.71 30.11
C SER A 165 -25.41 7.99 28.75
N ASN A 166 -25.40 6.66 28.82
CA ASN A 166 -25.95 5.82 27.76
C ASN A 166 -27.33 6.37 27.37
N PRO A 167 -27.64 6.39 26.07
CA PRO A 167 -28.22 5.18 25.49
C PRO A 167 -27.56 4.77 24.16
N LEU A 168 -27.11 3.52 24.13
CA LEU A 168 -27.39 2.67 22.97
C LEU A 168 -28.90 2.64 22.75
N ASN A 169 -29.31 2.87 21.50
CA ASN A 169 -30.62 2.61 20.86
C ASN A 169 -31.24 3.88 20.24
N SER A 170 -30.84 4.19 19.00
CA SER A 170 -31.71 4.80 17.97
C SER A 170 -30.95 4.94 16.64
N PHE A 171 -30.45 3.83 16.08
CA PHE A 171 -29.88 3.81 14.72
C PHE A 171 -30.77 3.02 13.74
N ASP A 172 -32.05 2.84 14.09
CA ASP A 172 -32.98 1.97 13.36
C ASP A 172 -34.13 2.72 12.64
N ASP A 173 -34.31 4.04 12.81
CA ASP A 173 -35.51 4.73 12.26
C ASP A 173 -35.27 5.66 11.05
N ASP A 174 -34.02 5.99 10.71
CA ASP A 174 -33.73 6.92 9.59
C ASP A 174 -33.22 6.22 8.31
N PHE A 175 -33.18 4.88 8.28
CA PHE A 175 -32.62 4.11 7.15
C PHE A 175 -33.68 3.70 6.11
N ASP A 176 -34.95 3.56 6.53
CA ASP A 176 -36.04 3.18 5.63
C ASP A 176 -36.46 4.29 4.66
N ASP A 177 -36.13 5.56 4.98
CA ASP A 177 -36.39 6.70 4.09
C ASP A 177 -35.40 6.80 2.92
N LEU A 178 -34.23 6.12 2.98
CA LEU A 178 -33.25 6.09 1.88
C LEU A 178 -33.50 4.96 0.87
N LEU A 179 -34.39 4.01 1.20
CA LEU A 179 -34.74 2.89 0.30
C LEU A 179 -35.96 3.18 -0.60
N ASN A 180 -36.61 4.34 -0.43
CA ASN A 180 -37.73 4.80 -1.27
C ASN A 180 -37.32 5.85 -2.31
N ALA A 181 -36.06 5.88 -2.73
CA ALA A 181 -35.65 6.69 -3.89
C ALA A 181 -36.27 6.09 -5.17
N ASP A 182 -37.46 6.57 -5.53
CA ASP A 182 -38.23 6.26 -6.75
C ASP A 182 -37.51 6.65 -8.07
N ASP A 183 -36.22 7.01 -8.03
CA ASP A 183 -35.44 7.41 -9.19
C ASP A 183 -34.30 6.42 -9.48
N PRO A 184 -34.51 5.41 -10.35
CA PRO A 184 -33.51 4.39 -10.70
C PRO A 184 -32.34 4.91 -11.55
N GLY A 185 -32.17 6.24 -11.66
CA GLY A 185 -31.19 6.88 -12.55
C GLY A 185 -29.92 7.42 -11.87
N ASP A 186 -29.86 7.55 -10.54
CA ASP A 186 -28.70 8.18 -9.90
C ASP A 186 -27.63 7.17 -9.47
N LEU A 187 -26.65 6.97 -10.35
CA LEU A 187 -25.44 6.16 -10.11
C LEU A 187 -24.74 6.57 -8.80
N SER A 188 -24.84 7.83 -8.39
CA SER A 188 -24.24 8.36 -7.16
C SER A 188 -24.87 7.74 -5.92
N SER A 189 -26.19 7.53 -5.93
CA SER A 189 -26.92 6.87 -4.85
C SER A 189 -26.51 5.40 -4.74
N LEU A 190 -26.36 4.73 -5.88
CA LEU A 190 -25.94 3.32 -5.93
C LEU A 190 -24.50 3.14 -5.41
N LEU A 191 -23.58 4.05 -5.73
CA LEU A 191 -22.22 4.05 -5.20
C LEU A 191 -22.19 4.32 -3.69
N ALA A 192 -23.00 5.27 -3.19
CA ALA A 192 -23.12 5.55 -1.77
C ALA A 192 -23.69 4.35 -0.98
N GLN A 193 -24.69 3.68 -1.56
CA GLN A 193 -25.27 2.46 -1.02
C GLN A 193 -24.25 1.33 -0.98
N LEU A 194 -23.45 1.16 -2.04
CA LEU A 194 -22.42 0.12 -2.14
C LEU A 194 -21.29 0.32 -1.12
N ASN A 195 -20.86 1.56 -0.91
CA ASN A 195 -19.85 1.88 0.10
C ASN A 195 -20.36 1.62 1.53
N THR A 196 -21.63 1.97 1.79
CA THR A 196 -22.29 1.70 3.08
C THR A 196 -22.41 0.20 3.34
N MET A 197 -22.82 -0.58 2.35
CA MET A 197 -22.92 -2.03 2.45
C MET A 197 -21.54 -2.69 2.66
N SER A 198 -20.52 -2.21 1.95
CA SER A 198 -19.13 -2.67 2.12
C SER A 198 -18.64 -2.48 3.56
N MET A 199 -18.88 -1.31 4.15
CA MET A 199 -18.55 -1.04 5.56
C MET A 199 -19.28 -1.99 6.51
N LYS A 200 -20.57 -2.24 6.27
CA LYS A 200 -21.38 -3.15 7.10
C LYS A 200 -20.86 -4.58 7.07
N VAL A 201 -20.53 -5.11 5.90
CA VAL A 201 -19.93 -6.45 5.77
C VAL A 201 -18.58 -6.53 6.51
N ARG A 202 -17.74 -5.50 6.39
CA ARG A 202 -16.43 -5.46 7.07
C ARG A 202 -16.53 -5.40 8.59
N SER A 203 -17.61 -4.82 9.13
CA SER A 203 -17.82 -4.72 10.58
C SER A 203 -18.29 -6.02 11.26
N ILE A 204 -18.57 -7.09 10.51
CA ILE A 204 -19.05 -8.35 11.07
C ILE A 204 -17.86 -9.25 11.42
N ASP A 205 -17.61 -9.47 12.71
CA ASP A 205 -16.49 -10.30 13.19
C ASP A 205 -16.65 -11.79 12.86
N ASN A 206 -17.89 -12.29 12.77
CA ASN A 206 -18.19 -13.68 12.45
C ASN A 206 -18.13 -13.93 10.93
N ILE A 207 -17.22 -14.82 10.51
CA ILE A 207 -17.00 -15.14 9.09
C ILE A 207 -18.26 -15.70 8.42
N GLN A 208 -19.01 -16.57 9.08
CA GLN A 208 -20.19 -17.20 8.47
C GLN A 208 -21.31 -16.16 8.22
N GLU A 209 -21.56 -15.30 9.21
CA GLU A 209 -22.53 -14.21 9.11
C GLU A 209 -22.13 -13.18 8.05
N ARG A 210 -20.82 -12.90 7.93
CA ARG A 210 -20.27 -12.05 6.89
C ARG A 210 -20.53 -12.62 5.48
N HIS A 211 -20.33 -13.92 5.30
CA HIS A 211 -20.61 -14.61 4.04
C HIS A 211 -22.09 -14.61 3.70
N ASP A 212 -22.97 -14.90 4.66
CA ASP A 212 -24.41 -14.89 4.45
C ASP A 212 -24.91 -13.49 4.07
N MET A 213 -24.37 -12.44 4.70
CA MET A 213 -24.72 -11.06 4.37
C MET A 213 -24.19 -10.65 2.98
N ALA A 214 -22.95 -11.03 2.62
CA ALA A 214 -22.40 -10.78 1.30
C ALA A 214 -23.19 -11.48 0.18
N ALA A 215 -23.65 -12.72 0.42
CA ALA A 215 -24.47 -13.47 -0.53
C ALA A 215 -25.83 -12.78 -0.78
N LYS A 216 -26.46 -12.27 0.29
CA LYS A 216 -27.71 -11.51 0.18
C LYS A 216 -27.51 -10.22 -0.63
N PHE A 217 -26.40 -9.51 -0.42
CA PHE A 217 -26.09 -8.31 -1.20
C PHE A 217 -25.85 -8.60 -2.68
N ALA A 218 -25.21 -9.72 -2.99
CA ALA A 218 -25.01 -10.14 -4.39
C ALA A 218 -26.34 -10.44 -5.09
N ASP A 219 -27.29 -11.06 -4.39
CA ASP A 219 -28.64 -11.35 -4.91
C ASP A 219 -29.45 -10.06 -5.15
N ASP A 220 -29.39 -9.12 -4.19
CA ASP A 220 -30.03 -7.80 -4.34
C ASP A 220 -29.44 -7.04 -5.55
N LEU A 221 -28.11 -7.00 -5.71
CA LEU A 221 -27.47 -6.37 -6.87
C LEU A 221 -27.82 -7.05 -8.20
N ALA A 222 -27.92 -8.38 -8.22
CA ALA A 222 -28.31 -9.12 -9.41
C ALA A 222 -29.76 -8.78 -9.84
N SER A 223 -30.65 -8.46 -8.90
CA SER A 223 -32.02 -8.04 -9.20
C SER A 223 -32.12 -6.66 -9.86
N PHE A 224 -31.14 -5.78 -9.65
CA PHE A 224 -31.08 -4.46 -10.28
C PHE A 224 -30.53 -4.50 -11.71
N ILE A 225 -29.85 -5.58 -12.11
CA ILE A 225 -29.41 -5.76 -13.49
C ILE A 225 -30.62 -6.29 -14.27
N PRO A 226 -31.26 -5.48 -15.14
CA PRO A 226 -32.35 -5.98 -15.96
C PRO A 226 -31.82 -7.15 -16.79
N SER A 227 -32.39 -8.34 -16.58
CA SER A 227 -32.07 -9.50 -17.40
C SER A 227 -32.42 -9.18 -18.85
N SER A 228 -31.40 -9.01 -19.68
CA SER A 228 -31.50 -8.63 -21.08
C SER A 228 -32.06 -9.74 -21.98
N ASP A 229 -32.90 -10.62 -21.45
CA ASP A 229 -33.52 -11.76 -22.14
C ASP A 229 -34.86 -11.39 -22.81
N GLN A 230 -35.10 -10.11 -23.08
CA GLN A 230 -36.24 -9.63 -23.87
C GLN A 230 -35.77 -8.92 -25.13
N ASP A 231 -35.11 -9.62 -26.05
CA ASP A 231 -35.03 -9.21 -27.45
C ASP A 231 -34.75 -10.44 -28.34
N ASP A 232 -35.82 -11.18 -28.66
CA ASP A 232 -35.92 -12.01 -29.87
C ASP A 232 -37.39 -12.43 -30.12
N GLN A 233 -38.26 -11.45 -30.35
CA GLN A 233 -39.46 -11.65 -31.16
C GLN A 233 -39.53 -10.55 -32.22
N ILE A 234 -38.63 -10.64 -33.20
CA ILE A 234 -38.79 -9.93 -34.47
C ILE A 234 -39.74 -10.79 -35.33
N HIS A 235 -40.97 -10.29 -35.48
CA HIS A 235 -42.02 -10.84 -36.34
C HIS A 235 -41.99 -10.21 -37.73
#